data_AF-A0A848XNM6-F1
#
_entry.id   AF-A0A848XNM6-F1
#
_cell.length_a   1.000
_cell.length_b   1.000
_cell.length_c   1.000
_cell.angle_alpha   90.00
_cell.angle_beta   90.00
_cell.angle_gamma   90.00
#
_symmetry.space_group_name_H-M   'P 1'
#
loop_
_entity.id
_entity.type
_entity.pdbx_description
1 polymer ?
#
loop_
_entity_poly.entity_id
_entity_poly.type
_entity_poly.pdbx_seq_one_letter_code
_entity_poly.pdbx_strand_id
1 'polypeptide(L)'
;MPKRRRFPILLIALAFAACADEPPPTATSAEQELPVFADAEEAATPTGQHLIKLGKKGPSNLAAAVAEAGGTLIRTHPQIGYALVDGLTDEAASAFGDATRDMMVAWQDGTEAMGVEQASGPSEAGHDPTTAFFYPFQWDMMQINAAGAWAAGASGEGVRVAIIDSGIDPFHADLAGLVDAA
;
A
#
# COMPACT_ATOMS: atom_id res chain seq x y z
N MET A 1 -52.38 3.99 67.92
CA MET A 1 -53.61 4.81 67.85
C MET A 1 -53.23 6.28 67.64
N PRO A 2 -54.06 7.10 66.95
CA PRO A 2 -53.66 7.81 65.73
C PRO A 2 -53.64 9.34 65.86
N LYS A 3 -53.12 10.04 64.85
CA LYS A 3 -53.79 11.21 64.26
C LYS A 3 -53.27 11.46 62.84
N ARG A 4 -54.05 10.97 61.86
CA ARG A 4 -53.92 11.29 60.43
C ARG A 4 -54.32 12.76 60.25
N ARG A 5 -53.45 13.58 59.66
CA ARG A 5 -53.83 14.89 59.11
C ARG A 5 -53.96 14.74 57.59
N ARG A 6 -55.18 14.97 57.11
CA ARG A 6 -55.54 15.05 55.70
C ARG A 6 -55.13 16.43 55.19
N PHE A 7 -54.40 16.50 54.09
CA PHE A 7 -54.27 17.71 53.28
C PHE A 7 -54.68 17.39 51.84
N PRO A 8 -55.34 18.32 51.15
CA PRO A 8 -56.16 18.05 49.98
C PRO A 8 -55.29 17.78 48.75
N ILE A 9 -55.82 16.90 47.90
CA ILE A 9 -55.30 16.53 46.60
C ILE A 9 -55.44 17.73 45.66
N LEU A 10 -54.31 18.31 45.24
CA LEU A 10 -54.27 19.24 44.11
C LEU A 10 -54.07 18.41 42.84
N LEU A 11 -55.13 18.26 42.06
CA LEU A 11 -55.10 17.68 40.71
C LEU A 11 -54.34 18.64 39.78
N ILE A 12 -53.08 18.33 39.50
CA ILE A 12 -52.33 18.95 38.41
C ILE A 12 -52.63 18.13 37.16
N ALA A 13 -53.47 18.67 36.28
CA ALA A 13 -53.67 18.15 34.94
C ALA A 13 -52.41 18.47 34.11
N LEU A 14 -51.55 17.47 33.94
CA LEU A 14 -50.40 17.56 33.04
C LEU A 14 -50.92 17.36 31.60
N ALA A 15 -51.14 18.46 30.89
CA ALA A 15 -51.42 18.43 29.47
C ALA A 15 -50.16 17.96 28.72
N PHE A 16 -50.20 16.77 28.13
CA PHE A 16 -49.23 16.37 27.12
C PHE A 16 -49.48 17.22 25.86
N ALA A 17 -48.83 18.36 25.78
CA ALA A 17 -48.61 19.04 24.50
C ALA A 17 -47.65 18.18 23.70
N ALA A 18 -48.19 17.27 22.89
CA ALA A 18 -47.46 16.60 21.83
C ALA A 18 -47.16 17.63 20.73
N CYS A 19 -46.11 18.44 20.95
CA CYS A 19 -45.45 19.12 19.86
C CYS A 19 -44.70 18.05 19.08
N ALA A 20 -45.25 17.67 17.94
CA ALA A 20 -44.49 17.04 16.88
C ALA A 20 -43.47 18.08 16.38
N ASP A 21 -42.31 18.16 17.04
CA ASP A 21 -41.11 18.69 16.41
C ASP A 21 -40.67 17.63 15.41
N GLU A 22 -41.15 17.76 14.18
CA GLU A 22 -40.58 17.06 13.05
C GLU A 22 -39.17 17.66 12.87
N PRO A 23 -38.08 16.90 13.11
CA PRO A 23 -36.75 17.43 12.87
C PRO A 23 -36.68 17.88 11.41
N PRO A 24 -36.04 19.03 11.10
CA PRO A 24 -35.86 19.44 9.71
C PRO A 24 -35.23 18.26 8.96
N PRO A 25 -35.61 18.00 7.70
CA PRO A 25 -35.01 16.92 6.93
C PRO A 25 -33.51 17.08 7.07
N THR A 26 -32.87 16.05 7.64
CA THR A 26 -31.42 15.94 7.69
C THR A 26 -30.96 16.28 6.30
N ALA A 27 -30.18 17.36 6.15
CA ALA A 27 -29.54 17.66 4.88
C ALA A 27 -28.89 16.35 4.46
N THR A 28 -29.36 15.78 3.34
CA THR A 28 -28.69 14.67 2.68
C THR A 28 -27.23 15.07 2.67
N SER A 29 -26.44 14.41 3.52
CA SER A 29 -24.99 14.54 3.46
C SER A 29 -24.68 14.28 2.01
N ALA A 30 -24.19 15.30 1.32
CA ALA A 30 -23.87 15.20 -0.10
C ALA A 30 -23.21 13.86 -0.29
N GLU A 31 -23.79 13.02 -1.15
CA GLU A 31 -23.14 11.79 -1.58
C GLU A 31 -21.75 12.25 -1.99
N GLN A 32 -20.73 11.92 -1.18
CA GLN A 32 -19.37 12.14 -1.59
C GLN A 32 -19.27 11.33 -2.86
N GLU A 33 -19.20 12.03 -4.00
CA GLU A 33 -18.88 11.42 -5.27
C GLU A 33 -17.60 10.64 -4.99
N LEU A 34 -17.73 9.31 -4.92
CA LEU A 34 -16.58 8.44 -4.93
C LEU A 34 -15.77 8.90 -6.14
N PRO A 35 -14.46 9.09 -6.00
CA PRO A 35 -13.64 9.52 -7.13
C PRO A 35 -13.94 8.54 -8.26
N VAL A 36 -14.61 9.06 -9.29
CA VAL A 36 -14.72 8.35 -10.55
C VAL A 36 -13.29 8.36 -11.03
N PHE A 37 -12.62 7.21 -10.93
CA PHE A 37 -11.42 6.96 -11.71
C PHE A 37 -11.87 7.20 -13.14
N ALA A 38 -11.54 8.37 -13.68
CA ALA A 38 -11.67 8.57 -15.11
C ALA A 38 -10.93 7.39 -15.73
N ASP A 39 -11.54 6.74 -16.72
CA ASP A 39 -10.82 5.92 -17.67
C ASP A 39 -9.84 6.86 -18.38
N ALA A 40 -8.75 7.20 -17.69
CA ALA A 40 -7.59 7.79 -18.29
C ALA A 40 -7.10 6.68 -19.22
N GLU A 41 -7.37 6.87 -20.51
CA GLU A 41 -6.69 6.15 -21.56
C GLU A 41 -5.20 6.42 -21.32
N GLU A 42 -4.58 5.51 -20.58
CA GLU A 42 -3.25 5.64 -20.03
C GLU A 42 -2.32 5.82 -21.22
N ALA A 43 -1.66 6.98 -21.33
CA ALA A 43 -0.74 7.25 -22.42
C ALA A 43 0.57 6.48 -22.18
N ALA A 44 0.47 5.16 -22.18
CA ALA A 44 1.59 4.25 -22.14
C ALA A 44 2.44 4.51 -23.39
N THR A 45 3.62 5.09 -23.18
CA THR A 45 4.52 5.46 -24.27
C THR A 45 5.47 4.30 -24.53
N PRO A 46 5.50 3.75 -25.76
CA PRO A 46 6.41 2.66 -26.07
C PRO A 46 7.86 3.09 -25.89
N THR A 47 8.66 2.26 -25.25
CA THR A 47 10.10 2.49 -25.08
C THR A 47 10.89 1.90 -26.26
N GLY A 48 12.19 2.15 -26.29
CA GLY A 48 13.12 1.50 -27.22
C GLY A 48 13.40 0.03 -26.90
N GLN A 49 12.84 -0.47 -25.77
CA GLN A 49 13.16 -1.78 -25.25
C GLN A 49 12.14 -2.85 -25.64
N HIS A 50 12.61 -4.09 -25.71
CA HIS A 50 11.80 -5.28 -25.91
C HIS A 50 12.13 -6.33 -24.87
N LEU A 51 11.08 -6.93 -24.30
CA LEU A 51 11.17 -8.15 -23.54
C LEU A 51 10.94 -9.33 -24.48
N ILE A 52 11.96 -10.19 -24.62
CA ILE A 52 11.96 -11.32 -25.54
C ILE A 52 11.92 -12.61 -24.74
N LYS A 53 10.93 -13.45 -24.99
CA LYS A 53 10.86 -14.81 -24.45
C LYS A 53 11.85 -15.70 -25.20
N LEU A 54 12.88 -16.09 -24.49
CA LEU A 54 13.89 -17.03 -24.91
C LEU A 54 13.46 -18.43 -24.44
N GLY A 55 13.72 -19.47 -25.24
CA GLY A 55 13.58 -20.86 -24.75
C GLY A 55 14.46 -21.13 -23.51
N LYS A 56 14.66 -22.41 -23.13
CA LYS A 56 15.29 -22.86 -21.85
C LYS A 56 16.69 -22.31 -21.48
N LYS A 57 17.30 -21.38 -22.24
CA LYS A 57 18.46 -20.53 -21.88
C LYS A 57 18.78 -19.41 -22.89
N GLY A 58 18.01 -19.27 -23.96
CA GLY A 58 18.39 -18.45 -25.12
C GLY A 58 19.65 -18.96 -25.84
N PRO A 59 19.99 -18.38 -27.00
CA PRO A 59 21.22 -18.72 -27.72
C PRO A 59 22.45 -18.20 -26.97
N SER A 60 23.55 -18.98 -26.93
CA SER A 60 24.79 -18.59 -26.22
C SER A 60 25.48 -17.36 -26.82
N ASN A 61 25.18 -17.03 -28.08
CA ASN A 61 25.68 -15.85 -28.79
C ASN A 61 24.65 -14.71 -28.84
N LEU A 62 23.62 -14.71 -27.98
CA LEU A 62 22.53 -13.72 -28.02
C LEU A 62 23.04 -12.27 -28.08
N ALA A 63 24.01 -11.89 -27.25
CA ALA A 63 24.54 -10.53 -27.22
C ALA A 63 25.14 -10.11 -28.57
N ALA A 64 25.91 -10.99 -29.21
CA ALA A 64 26.52 -10.72 -30.52
C ALA A 64 25.46 -10.64 -31.62
N ALA A 65 24.47 -11.54 -31.61
CA ALA A 65 23.39 -11.54 -32.58
C ALA A 65 22.49 -10.30 -32.46
N VAL A 66 22.21 -9.84 -31.23
CA VAL A 66 21.47 -8.58 -30.98
C VAL A 66 22.28 -7.37 -31.45
N ALA A 67 23.59 -7.35 -31.21
CA ALA A 67 24.48 -6.27 -31.69
C ALA A 67 24.58 -6.22 -33.22
N GLU A 68 24.63 -7.37 -33.89
CA GLU A 68 24.62 -7.46 -35.35
C GLU A 68 23.28 -6.96 -35.95
N ALA A 69 22.18 -7.16 -35.23
CA ALA A 69 20.87 -6.60 -35.56
C ALA A 69 20.72 -5.11 -35.21
N GLY A 70 21.75 -4.47 -34.65
CA GLY A 70 21.78 -3.04 -34.31
C GLY A 70 21.25 -2.70 -32.91
N GLY A 71 20.94 -3.69 -32.07
CA GLY A 71 20.46 -3.48 -30.71
C GLY A 71 21.51 -3.72 -29.63
N THR A 72 21.11 -3.58 -28.37
CA THR A 72 21.93 -3.89 -27.20
C THR A 72 21.22 -4.87 -26.28
N LEU A 73 21.89 -5.95 -25.86
CA LEU A 73 21.39 -6.83 -24.81
C LEU A 73 21.60 -6.17 -23.45
N ILE A 74 20.52 -5.76 -22.80
CA ILE A 74 20.56 -5.10 -21.47
C ILE A 74 20.72 -6.14 -20.37
N ARG A 75 19.89 -7.18 -20.37
CA ARG A 75 19.89 -8.22 -19.35
C ARG A 75 19.29 -9.53 -19.85
N THR A 76 19.70 -10.64 -19.26
CA THR A 76 19.02 -11.93 -19.39
C THR A 76 18.50 -12.39 -18.03
N HIS A 77 17.35 -13.04 -18.04
CA HIS A 77 16.70 -13.68 -16.90
C HIS A 77 16.58 -15.18 -17.20
N PRO A 78 17.69 -15.95 -17.12
CA PRO A 78 17.71 -17.35 -17.51
C PRO A 78 16.80 -18.24 -16.66
N GLN A 79 16.47 -17.83 -15.43
CA GLN A 79 15.55 -18.54 -14.53
C GLN A 79 14.12 -18.60 -15.08
N ILE A 80 13.73 -17.60 -15.87
CA ILE A 80 12.39 -17.49 -16.48
C ILE A 80 12.42 -17.50 -18.01
N GLY A 81 13.61 -17.54 -18.63
CA GLY A 81 13.78 -17.60 -20.08
C GLY A 81 13.44 -16.29 -20.77
N TYR A 82 13.93 -15.15 -20.28
CA TYR A 82 13.69 -13.85 -20.92
C TYR A 82 14.99 -13.08 -21.15
N ALA A 83 14.97 -12.18 -22.13
CA ALA A 83 15.96 -11.13 -22.29
C ALA A 83 15.30 -9.78 -22.48
N LEU A 84 15.94 -8.76 -21.94
CA LEU A 84 15.63 -7.36 -22.20
C LEU A 84 16.68 -6.83 -23.19
N VAL A 85 16.22 -6.32 -24.32
CA VAL A 85 17.06 -5.70 -25.35
C VAL A 85 16.59 -4.27 -25.59
N ASP A 86 17.46 -3.43 -26.12
CA ASP A 86 17.18 -2.04 -26.47
C ASP A 86 17.61 -1.74 -27.92
N GLY A 87 16.91 -0.80 -28.56
CA GLY A 87 17.28 -0.26 -29.87
C GLY A 87 16.88 -1.12 -31.08
N LEU A 88 16.09 -2.18 -30.91
CA LEU A 88 15.56 -2.97 -32.02
C LEU A 88 14.20 -2.44 -32.50
N THR A 89 13.87 -2.69 -33.78
CA THR A 89 12.48 -2.56 -34.25
C THR A 89 11.67 -3.77 -33.78
N ASP A 90 10.33 -3.69 -33.83
CA ASP A 90 9.46 -4.82 -33.46
C ASP A 90 9.73 -6.06 -34.31
N GLU A 91 9.98 -5.86 -35.60
CA GLU A 91 10.31 -6.92 -36.55
C GLU A 91 11.66 -7.56 -36.22
N ALA A 92 12.68 -6.75 -35.90
CA ALA A 92 14.00 -7.24 -35.54
C ALA A 92 13.98 -8.00 -34.21
N ALA A 93 13.26 -7.50 -33.21
CA ALA A 93 13.11 -8.17 -31.91
C ALA A 93 12.41 -9.53 -32.05
N SER A 94 11.38 -9.61 -32.90
CA SER A 94 10.61 -10.85 -33.15
C SER A 94 11.44 -11.95 -33.81
N ALA A 95 12.59 -11.64 -34.41
CA ALA A 95 13.50 -12.63 -34.98
C ALA A 95 14.19 -13.50 -33.90
N PHE A 96 14.25 -13.03 -32.64
CA PHE A 96 14.90 -13.73 -31.53
C PHE A 96 13.94 -14.58 -30.68
N GLY A 97 12.62 -14.39 -30.85
CA GLY A 97 11.59 -15.07 -30.08
C GLY A 97 10.28 -14.28 -30.06
N ASP A 98 9.38 -14.70 -29.18
CA ASP A 98 8.17 -13.94 -28.88
C ASP A 98 8.56 -12.66 -28.13
N ALA A 99 8.40 -11.52 -28.81
CA ALA A 99 8.88 -10.22 -28.37
C ALA A 99 7.71 -9.29 -28.06
N THR A 100 7.78 -8.61 -26.92
CA THR A 100 6.83 -7.57 -26.53
C THR A 100 7.58 -6.28 -26.29
N ARG A 101 7.11 -5.19 -26.89
CA ARG A 101 7.65 -3.85 -26.68
C ARG A 101 7.35 -3.39 -25.26
N ASP A 102 8.36 -2.91 -24.57
CA ASP A 102 8.21 -2.32 -23.24
C ASP A 102 7.48 -0.97 -23.34
N MET A 103 6.71 -0.66 -22.30
CA MET A 103 5.84 0.52 -22.27
C MET A 103 6.06 1.28 -20.97
N MET A 104 6.30 2.58 -21.09
CA MET A 104 6.39 3.48 -19.95
C MET A 104 5.02 4.09 -19.68
N VAL A 105 4.49 3.86 -18.49
CA VAL A 105 3.27 4.53 -17.99
C VAL A 105 3.65 5.77 -17.18
N ALA A 106 2.89 6.84 -17.34
CA ALA A 106 3.12 8.07 -16.59
C ALA A 106 2.71 7.90 -15.12
N TRP A 107 3.47 8.50 -14.21
CA TRP A 107 3.06 8.61 -12.82
C TRP A 107 1.80 9.47 -12.69
N GLN A 108 0.86 9.06 -11.85
CA GLN A 108 -0.34 9.85 -11.58
C GLN A 108 -0.08 10.78 -10.39
N ASP A 109 -0.14 12.08 -10.64
CA ASP A 109 -0.09 13.10 -9.59
C ASP A 109 -1.44 13.13 -8.85
N GLY A 110 -1.53 12.43 -7.72
CA GLY A 110 -2.78 12.35 -6.94
C GLY A 110 -2.60 12.09 -5.44
N THR A 111 -1.38 12.04 -4.92
CA THR A 111 -1.13 11.92 -3.48
C THR A 111 -1.01 13.30 -2.83
N GLU A 112 -2.06 13.72 -2.13
CA GLU A 112 -1.97 14.79 -1.13
C GLU A 112 -0.94 14.37 -0.07
N ALA A 113 0.15 15.12 0.06
CA ALA A 113 1.18 14.84 1.05
C ALA A 113 0.63 15.09 2.45
N MET A 114 0.39 14.02 3.21
CA MET A 114 0.16 14.16 4.65
C MET A 114 1.50 14.50 5.31
N GLY A 115 1.59 15.70 5.88
CA GLY A 115 2.74 16.10 6.68
C GLY A 115 2.86 15.23 7.94
N VAL A 116 3.92 14.42 8.02
CA VAL A 116 4.27 13.66 9.21
C VAL A 116 5.38 14.42 9.94
N GLU A 117 5.10 14.91 11.15
CA GLU A 117 6.16 15.42 12.02
C GLU A 117 6.90 14.23 12.64
N GLN A 118 8.22 14.18 12.40
CA GLN A 118 9.07 13.14 12.98
C GLN A 118 9.30 13.44 14.46
N ALA A 119 8.77 12.60 15.34
CA ALA A 119 9.06 12.70 16.76
C ALA A 119 10.42 12.07 17.07
N SER A 120 11.28 12.83 17.76
CA SER A 120 12.54 12.33 18.31
C SER A 120 12.26 11.58 19.61
N GLY A 121 12.02 10.26 19.53
CA GLY A 121 11.95 9.36 20.68
C GLY A 121 13.29 8.62 20.89
N PRO A 122 13.63 8.19 22.12
CA PRO A 122 14.78 7.33 22.34
C PRO A 122 14.55 5.99 21.62
N SER A 123 15.51 5.57 20.78
CA SER A 123 15.57 4.20 20.26
C SER A 123 16.19 3.33 21.34
N GLU A 124 15.38 2.74 22.21
CA GLU A 124 15.88 1.60 22.97
C GLU A 124 16.00 0.43 22.00
N ALA A 125 17.21 -0.12 21.89
CA ALA A 125 17.49 -1.34 21.16
C ALA A 125 16.82 -2.52 21.88
N GLY A 126 15.51 -2.62 21.69
CA GLY A 126 14.65 -3.71 22.11
C GLY A 126 13.56 -3.83 21.07
N HIS A 127 13.63 -4.86 20.23
CA HIS A 127 12.63 -5.12 19.20
C HIS A 127 11.32 -5.68 19.78
N ASP A 128 10.94 -5.27 20.99
CA ASP A 128 9.60 -5.53 21.51
C ASP A 128 8.70 -4.38 21.01
N PRO A 129 7.92 -4.59 19.94
CA PRO A 129 7.06 -3.56 19.38
C PRO A 129 6.02 -3.05 20.39
N THR A 130 5.69 -3.81 21.44
CA THR A 130 4.75 -3.37 22.48
C THR A 130 5.28 -2.27 23.37
N THR A 131 6.60 -2.01 23.33
CA THR A 131 7.26 -0.95 24.09
C THR A 131 7.46 0.35 23.32
N ALA A 132 7.10 0.38 22.02
CA ALA A 132 7.25 1.55 21.18
C ALA A 132 6.43 2.74 21.70
N PHE A 133 6.99 3.95 21.63
CA PHE A 133 6.31 5.18 22.08
C PHE A 133 4.94 5.39 21.42
N PHE A 134 4.84 5.07 20.13
CA PHE A 134 3.60 5.21 19.35
C PHE A 134 2.71 3.96 19.34
N TYR A 135 3.05 2.93 20.10
CA TYR A 135 2.27 1.68 20.15
C TYR A 135 0.76 1.88 20.38
N PRO A 136 0.30 2.80 21.28
CA PRO A 136 -1.14 3.04 21.47
C PRO A 136 -1.88 3.59 20.24
N PHE A 137 -1.17 4.13 19.25
CA PHE A 137 -1.74 4.71 18.03
C PHE A 137 -1.77 3.74 16.84
N GLN A 138 -1.15 2.56 16.96
CA GLN A 138 -1.12 1.52 15.93
C GLN A 138 -2.41 0.69 15.95
N TRP A 139 -3.53 1.31 15.59
CA TRP A 139 -4.86 0.69 15.60
C TRP A 139 -4.94 -0.56 14.72
N ASP A 140 -4.19 -0.57 13.63
CA ASP A 140 -4.05 -1.66 12.68
C ASP A 140 -3.41 -2.90 13.33
N MET A 141 -2.41 -2.71 14.18
CA MET A 141 -1.78 -3.79 14.95
C MET A 141 -2.74 -4.36 16.01
N MET A 142 -3.57 -3.52 16.62
CA MET A 142 -4.61 -3.96 17.56
C MET A 142 -5.69 -4.79 16.87
N GLN A 143 -6.13 -4.38 15.67
CA GLN A 143 -7.16 -5.08 14.89
C GLN A 143 -6.75 -6.52 14.52
N ILE A 144 -5.48 -6.74 14.18
CA ILE A 144 -4.96 -8.07 13.84
C ILE A 144 -4.48 -8.86 15.07
N ASN A 145 -4.64 -8.33 16.28
CA ASN A 145 -4.14 -8.92 17.54
C ASN A 145 -2.64 -9.27 17.48
N ALA A 146 -1.81 -8.35 16.97
CA ALA A 146 -0.37 -8.55 16.83
C ALA A 146 0.31 -8.86 18.18
N ALA A 147 -0.11 -8.19 19.25
CA ALA A 147 0.36 -8.47 20.62
C ALA A 147 0.14 -9.92 21.06
N GLY A 148 -1.01 -10.51 20.72
CA GLY A 148 -1.28 -11.91 21.01
C GLY A 148 -0.32 -12.86 20.29
N ALA A 149 0.02 -12.55 19.03
CA ALA A 149 0.99 -13.33 18.25
C ALA A 149 2.41 -13.22 18.83
N TRP A 150 2.87 -12.01 19.16
CA TRP A 150 4.18 -11.81 19.78
C TRP A 150 4.29 -12.45 21.16
N ALA A 151 3.24 -12.35 22.00
CA ALA A 151 3.18 -13.02 23.29
C ALA A 151 3.20 -14.55 23.18
N ALA A 152 2.75 -15.10 22.04
CA ALA A 152 2.86 -16.52 21.71
C ALA A 152 4.23 -16.90 21.11
N GLY A 153 5.18 -15.96 21.00
CA GLY A 153 6.52 -16.17 20.45
C GLY A 153 6.63 -16.06 18.94
N ALA A 154 5.57 -15.64 18.24
CA ALA A 154 5.60 -15.44 16.80
C ALA A 154 6.18 -14.05 16.45
N SER A 155 7.50 -13.91 16.54
CA SER A 155 8.24 -12.66 16.26
C SER A 155 8.71 -12.54 14.80
N GLY A 156 8.71 -13.64 14.05
CA GLY A 156 9.34 -13.69 12.72
C GLY A 156 10.86 -13.89 12.75
N GLU A 157 11.46 -14.18 13.91
CA GLU A 157 12.88 -14.48 14.03
C GLU A 157 13.32 -15.60 13.05
N GLY A 158 14.40 -15.36 12.30
CA GLY A 158 14.93 -16.29 11.29
C GLY A 158 14.16 -16.27 9.96
N VAL A 159 13.08 -15.50 9.83
CA VAL A 159 12.36 -15.31 8.56
C VAL A 159 12.96 -14.13 7.81
N ARG A 160 13.12 -14.27 6.48
CA ARG A 160 13.51 -13.18 5.58
C ARG A 160 12.31 -12.73 4.78
N VAL A 161 12.07 -11.41 4.75
CA VAL A 161 10.99 -10.77 3.99
C VAL A 161 11.61 -9.91 2.90
N ALA A 162 11.23 -10.16 1.63
CA ALA A 162 11.66 -9.33 0.51
C ALA A 162 10.56 -8.32 0.17
N ILE A 163 10.90 -7.03 0.20
CA ILE A 163 10.01 -5.92 -0.14
C ILE A 163 10.46 -5.38 -1.50
N ILE A 164 9.60 -5.48 -2.52
CA ILE A 164 9.84 -4.92 -3.86
C ILE A 164 9.07 -3.61 -3.93
N ASP A 165 9.76 -2.53 -3.60
CA ASP A 165 9.20 -1.17 -3.50
C ASP A 165 10.24 -0.15 -4.01
N SER A 166 10.00 1.13 -3.76
CA SER A 166 10.85 2.28 -4.05
C SER A 166 12.23 2.24 -3.37
N GLY A 167 12.38 1.47 -2.28
CA GLY A 167 13.60 1.39 -1.47
C GLY A 167 13.27 1.42 0.02
N ILE A 168 14.31 1.51 0.86
CA ILE A 168 14.18 1.62 2.31
C ILE A 168 15.30 2.51 2.86
N ASP A 169 15.03 3.30 3.90
CA ASP A 169 16.08 3.97 4.67
C ASP A 169 16.59 3.00 5.75
N PRO A 170 17.78 2.38 5.56
CA PRO A 170 18.30 1.40 6.52
C PRO A 170 18.79 2.04 7.82
N PHE A 171 18.87 3.37 7.89
CA PHE A 171 19.36 4.10 9.07
C PHE A 171 18.24 4.66 9.94
N HIS A 172 16.96 4.44 9.57
CA HIS A 172 15.85 4.78 10.44
C HIS A 172 15.96 4.03 11.77
N ALA A 173 15.73 4.73 12.88
CA ALA A 173 15.91 4.18 14.23
C ALA A 173 15.13 2.88 14.46
N ASP A 174 13.87 2.83 13.99
CA ASP A 174 13.00 1.64 14.11
C ASP A 174 13.41 0.48 13.18
N LEU A 175 14.34 0.71 12.24
CA LEU A 175 14.85 -0.30 11.31
C LEU A 175 16.29 -0.72 11.60
N ALA A 176 16.92 -0.13 12.63
CA ALA A 176 18.30 -0.42 13.00
C ALA A 176 18.48 -1.91 13.30
N GLY A 177 19.33 -2.59 12.52
CA GLY A 177 19.60 -4.02 12.67
C GLY A 177 18.54 -4.96 12.11
N LEU A 178 17.48 -4.44 11.47
CA LEU A 178 16.41 -5.23 10.83
C LEU A 178 16.56 -5.33 9.30
N VAL A 179 17.40 -4.48 8.71
CA VAL A 179 17.67 -4.51 7.26
C VAL A 179 18.96 -5.26 7.01
N ASP A 180 18.87 -6.35 6.24
CA ASP A 180 20.03 -7.04 5.70
C ASP A 180 20.76 -6.10 4.72
N ALA A 181 22.00 -5.72 5.04
CA ALA A 181 22.84 -4.97 4.11
C ALA A 181 23.15 -5.83 2.86
N ALA A 182 23.05 -5.21 1.69
CA ALA A 182 23.35 -5.84 0.39
C ALA A 182 24.83 -6.13 0.19
#